data_AF-A0A8J1TQB1-F1
#
_entry.id   AF-A0A8J1TQB1-F1
#
_cell.length_a   1.000
_cell.length_b   1.000
_cell.length_c   1.000
_cell.angle_alpha   90.00
_cell.angle_beta   90.00
_cell.angle_gamma   90.00
#
_symmetry.space_group_name_H-M   'P 1'
#
loop_
_entity.id
_entity.type
_entity.pdbx_description
1 polymer ?
#
loop_
_entity_poly.entity_id
_entity_poly.type
_entity_poly.pdbx_seq_one_letter_code
_entity_poly.pdbx_strand_id
1 'polypeptide(L)'
;MGPKDEERKPLLYHDTIPEGNEDHDDTNNPLINSHKQDIDPSLKSEAHIMGATKTRLEKIKAKIMAITIPKKAINVILSVTTILAFVCMQVSLPMYTKAMNDQRSDPYNAMLFSAFWFPWVFFLQLAFIKLFIDRDLSLKPKTSWSGMFITGALTALNGLLIAYASLPSRTPPYLQAIFTTTLIPFTILARLIILRKGVSKRQLVVCGIILIGMFISVEPQIFGLERGGGGSEGIHGIFWPMIFMLGFIPSAIAAVVTEKELKNEEANSMVFIAWTQVFMYSTVLLLFWTDFIPHFGMATSPTDFFNRFKTGLVCQFGIDHSCSNVAGLSWMFILSYCFANLSNFLLIRYAEG
;
A
#
# COMPACT_ATOMS: atom_id res chain seq x y z
N MET A 1 28.38 30.93 28.08
CA MET A 1 28.86 31.24 26.72
C MET A 1 27.87 30.66 25.73
N GLY A 2 26.96 31.49 25.22
CA GLY A 2 26.01 31.10 24.17
C GLY A 2 26.63 31.22 22.77
N PRO A 3 25.91 30.74 21.75
CA PRO A 3 25.47 31.63 20.67
C PRO A 3 23.98 31.40 20.34
N LYS A 4 23.15 32.45 20.39
CA LYS A 4 22.75 33.36 19.29
C LYS A 4 21.71 32.73 18.36
N ASP A 5 20.45 33.07 18.66
CA ASP A 5 19.27 32.92 17.82
C ASP A 5 19.43 33.76 16.54
N GLU A 6 19.20 33.14 15.39
CA GLU A 6 19.18 33.79 14.08
C GLU A 6 17.72 33.94 13.61
N GLU A 7 17.27 35.19 13.72
CA GLU A 7 15.94 35.69 13.43
C GLU A 7 15.71 35.75 11.91
N ARG A 8 14.82 34.91 11.39
CA ARG A 8 14.50 34.85 9.95
C ARG A 8 13.31 35.78 9.64
N LYS A 9 13.60 36.89 8.95
CA LYS A 9 12.62 37.89 8.45
C LYS A 9 11.69 37.29 7.37
N PRO A 10 10.42 37.72 7.28
CA PRO A 10 9.53 37.37 6.17
C PRO A 10 9.80 38.23 4.93
N LEU A 11 9.84 37.57 3.77
CA LEU A 11 9.91 38.18 2.43
C LEU A 11 8.55 38.80 2.09
N LEU A 12 8.53 40.12 1.92
CA LEU A 12 7.46 40.85 1.22
C LEU A 12 7.47 40.47 -0.26
N TYR A 13 6.34 40.01 -0.77
CA TYR A 13 6.10 39.86 -2.20
C TYR A 13 5.49 41.17 -2.73
N HIS A 14 6.17 41.80 -3.67
CA HIS A 14 5.72 43.00 -4.36
C HIS A 14 4.79 42.62 -5.52
N ASP A 15 3.59 43.19 -5.51
CA ASP A 15 2.69 43.25 -6.66
C ASP A 15 3.35 44.04 -7.81
N THR A 16 3.32 43.48 -9.02
CA THR A 16 3.52 44.23 -10.27
C THR A 16 2.47 43.78 -11.27
N ILE A 17 1.46 44.63 -11.45
CA ILE A 17 0.50 44.62 -12.56
C ILE A 17 1.17 45.34 -13.73
N PRO A 18 1.18 44.78 -14.96
CA PRO A 18 1.32 45.58 -16.15
C PRO A 18 -0.06 45.87 -16.75
N GLU A 19 -0.41 47.15 -16.78
CA GLU A 19 -1.41 47.71 -17.69
C GLU A 19 -0.93 47.48 -19.14
N GLY A 20 -1.84 46.99 -19.98
CA GLY A 20 -1.66 46.87 -21.42
C GLY A 20 -2.95 47.28 -22.12
N ASN A 21 -3.05 48.57 -22.44
CA ASN A 21 -3.97 49.12 -23.42
C ASN A 21 -3.51 48.70 -24.82
N GLU A 22 -4.35 48.00 -25.58
CA GLU A 22 -4.35 48.09 -27.04
C GLU A 22 -5.80 48.09 -27.54
N ASP A 23 -6.18 49.26 -28.07
CA ASP A 23 -7.32 49.46 -28.95
C ASP A 23 -7.07 48.74 -30.29
N HIS A 24 -8.04 47.96 -30.77
CA HIS A 24 -8.18 47.71 -32.21
C HIS A 24 -9.60 47.29 -32.59
N ASP A 25 -10.30 48.30 -33.12
CA ASP A 25 -10.97 48.36 -34.42
C ASP A 25 -12.14 47.42 -34.76
N ASP A 26 -13.19 48.10 -35.21
CA ASP A 26 -14.46 47.62 -35.72
C ASP A 26 -14.26 46.81 -37.00
N THR A 27 -14.96 45.68 -37.14
CA THR A 27 -15.53 45.31 -38.45
C THR A 27 -16.81 44.52 -38.28
N ASN A 28 -17.90 45.18 -38.67
CA ASN A 28 -19.21 44.63 -38.96
C ASN A 28 -19.14 43.40 -39.87
N ASN A 29 -19.82 42.33 -39.47
CA ASN A 29 -20.35 41.37 -40.45
C ASN A 29 -21.70 40.81 -39.97
N PRO A 30 -22.84 41.31 -40.49
CA PRO A 30 -24.13 40.68 -40.30
C PRO A 30 -24.37 39.73 -41.48
N LEU A 31 -24.59 38.44 -41.21
CA LEU A 31 -25.37 37.48 -42.00
C LEU A 31 -24.95 36.07 -41.59
N ILE A 32 -25.81 35.40 -40.83
CA ILE A 32 -26.31 34.04 -41.11
C ILE A 32 -27.38 33.79 -40.05
N ASN A 33 -28.62 34.02 -40.48
CA ASN A 33 -29.82 33.63 -39.77
C ASN A 33 -30.32 32.33 -40.40
N SER A 34 -31.02 31.53 -39.60
CA SER A 34 -31.82 30.36 -39.95
C SER A 34 -31.10 29.06 -40.36
N HIS A 35 -30.64 28.31 -39.36
CA HIS A 35 -30.96 26.88 -39.33
C HIS A 35 -31.29 26.46 -37.90
N LYS A 36 -32.58 26.63 -37.56
CA LYS A 36 -33.16 26.15 -36.31
C LYS A 36 -33.34 24.63 -36.48
N GLN A 37 -32.26 23.90 -36.26
CA GLN A 37 -32.24 22.44 -36.28
C GLN A 37 -33.08 21.98 -35.08
N ASP A 38 -34.16 21.26 -35.33
CA ASP A 38 -35.00 20.66 -34.30
C ASP A 38 -34.15 19.68 -33.48
N ILE A 39 -33.71 20.14 -32.31
CA ILE A 39 -32.99 19.34 -31.33
C ILE A 39 -33.96 18.28 -30.82
N ASP A 40 -33.63 17.02 -31.11
CA ASP A 40 -34.33 15.82 -30.68
C ASP A 40 -34.74 15.92 -29.19
N PRO A 41 -36.03 15.78 -28.85
CA PRO A 41 -36.52 15.82 -27.47
C PRO A 41 -35.87 14.77 -26.55
N SER A 42 -35.25 13.72 -27.10
CA SER A 42 -34.47 12.75 -26.32
C SER A 42 -33.22 13.39 -25.67
N LEU A 43 -32.54 14.30 -26.37
CA LEU A 43 -31.32 14.96 -25.90
C LEU A 43 -31.59 15.97 -24.77
N LYS A 44 -32.77 16.62 -24.79
CA LYS A 44 -33.21 17.53 -23.71
C LYS A 44 -33.54 16.77 -22.43
N SER A 45 -34.06 15.55 -22.53
CA SER A 45 -34.35 14.69 -21.39
C SER A 45 -33.05 14.26 -20.68
N GLU A 46 -32.04 13.82 -21.44
CA GLU A 46 -30.74 13.43 -20.88
C GLU A 46 -30.00 14.60 -20.22
N ALA A 47 -30.03 15.80 -20.83
CA ALA A 47 -29.43 17.00 -20.24
C ALA A 47 -30.10 17.40 -18.91
N HIS A 48 -31.43 17.23 -18.80
CA HIS A 48 -32.16 17.51 -17.57
C HIS A 48 -31.87 16.48 -16.46
N ILE A 49 -31.74 15.19 -16.81
CA ILE A 49 -31.35 14.12 -15.88
C ILE A 49 -29.90 14.33 -15.39
N MET A 50 -28.98 14.71 -16.27
CA MET A 50 -27.59 15.01 -15.91
C MET A 50 -27.50 16.24 -14.97
N GLY A 51 -28.28 17.29 -15.24
CA GLY A 51 -28.35 18.48 -14.38
C GLY A 51 -28.90 18.20 -12.98
N ALA A 52 -29.97 17.40 -12.88
CA ALA A 52 -30.55 16.98 -11.60
C ALA A 52 -29.58 16.12 -10.77
N THR A 53 -28.80 15.25 -11.43
CA THR A 53 -27.80 14.39 -10.79
C THR A 53 -26.62 15.21 -10.25
N LYS A 54 -26.14 16.18 -11.03
CA LYS A 54 -25.09 17.13 -10.61
C LYS A 54 -25.51 17.92 -9.36
N THR A 55 -26.75 18.40 -9.34
CA THR A 55 -27.29 19.18 -8.20
C THR A 55 -27.44 18.33 -6.93
N ARG A 56 -27.78 17.04 -7.05
CA ARG A 56 -27.82 16.11 -5.90
C ARG A 56 -26.41 15.80 -5.37
N LEU A 57 -25.43 15.62 -6.26
CA LEU A 57 -24.05 15.35 -5.87
C LEU A 57 -23.44 16.54 -5.11
N GLU A 58 -23.68 17.77 -5.57
CA GLU A 58 -23.24 18.99 -4.88
C GLU A 58 -23.90 19.15 -3.50
N LYS A 59 -25.19 18.81 -3.37
CA LYS A 59 -25.86 18.79 -2.05
C LYS A 59 -25.29 17.73 -1.11
N ILE A 60 -24.90 16.57 -1.62
CA ILE A 60 -24.25 15.52 -0.82
C ILE A 60 -22.85 15.96 -0.42
N LYS A 61 -22.07 16.55 -1.33
CA LYS A 61 -20.76 17.15 -1.03
C LYS A 61 -20.87 18.20 0.07
N ALA A 62 -21.82 19.13 -0.05
CA ALA A 62 -22.04 20.18 0.96
C ALA A 62 -22.41 19.59 2.33
N LYS A 63 -23.23 18.52 2.37
CA LYS A 63 -23.58 17.83 3.63
C LYS A 63 -22.41 17.07 4.25
N ILE A 64 -21.58 16.42 3.45
CA ILE A 64 -20.39 15.71 3.93
C ILE A 64 -19.35 16.73 4.44
N MET A 65 -19.21 17.87 3.75
CA MET A 65 -18.28 18.94 4.11
C MET A 65 -18.73 19.75 5.34
N ALA A 66 -20.02 19.72 5.69
CA ALA A 66 -20.58 20.36 6.89
C ALA A 66 -20.32 19.57 8.20
N ILE A 67 -19.82 18.33 8.12
CA ILE A 67 -19.44 17.56 9.31
C ILE A 67 -17.99 17.93 9.67
N THR A 68 -17.83 18.97 10.47
CA THR A 68 -16.52 19.38 10.99
C THR A 68 -16.09 18.42 12.11
N ILE A 69 -15.52 17.27 11.74
CA ILE A 69 -14.97 16.32 12.71
C ILE A 69 -13.68 16.93 13.30
N PRO A 70 -13.49 16.94 14.63
CA PRO A 70 -12.25 17.45 15.21
C PRO A 70 -11.05 16.62 14.77
N LYS A 71 -9.93 17.27 14.43
CA LYS A 71 -8.68 16.62 13.95
C LYS A 71 -8.23 15.46 14.85
N LYS A 72 -8.37 15.60 16.17
CA LYS A 72 -8.04 14.55 17.16
C LYS A 72 -8.89 13.30 16.97
N ALA A 73 -10.20 13.44 16.71
CA ALA A 73 -11.08 12.30 16.48
C ALA A 73 -10.77 11.60 15.14
N ILE A 74 -10.47 12.36 14.08
CA ILE A 74 -10.03 11.79 12.80
C ILE A 74 -8.76 10.94 13.00
N ASN A 75 -7.77 11.45 13.72
CA ASN A 75 -6.52 10.72 13.95
C ASN A 75 -6.74 9.44 14.78
N VAL A 76 -7.62 9.47 15.78
CA VAL A 76 -7.98 8.27 16.56
C VAL A 76 -8.70 7.25 15.68
N ILE A 77 -9.70 7.67 14.89
CA ILE A 77 -10.45 6.78 13.99
C ILE A 77 -9.52 6.17 12.96
N LEU A 78 -8.66 6.96 12.31
CA LEU A 78 -7.68 6.48 11.34
C LEU A 78 -6.69 5.51 11.99
N SER A 79 -6.25 5.77 13.21
CA SER A 79 -5.32 4.88 13.93
C SER A 79 -5.97 3.53 14.24
N VAL A 80 -7.17 3.53 14.81
CA VAL A 80 -7.92 2.29 15.13
C VAL A 80 -8.20 1.50 13.85
N THR A 81 -8.64 2.19 12.79
CA THR A 81 -8.91 1.59 11.48
C THR A 81 -7.65 0.97 10.89
N THR A 82 -6.51 1.67 10.97
CA THR A 82 -5.21 1.17 10.51
C THR A 82 -4.82 -0.09 11.26
N ILE A 83 -4.95 -0.10 12.60
CA ILE A 83 -4.62 -1.27 13.43
C ILE A 83 -5.47 -2.47 13.04
N LEU A 84 -6.79 -2.31 12.94
CA LEU A 84 -7.70 -3.40 12.56
C LEU A 84 -7.38 -3.95 11.16
N ALA A 85 -7.12 -3.06 10.21
CA ALA A 85 -6.76 -3.43 8.84
C ALA A 85 -5.44 -4.20 8.78
N PHE A 86 -4.42 -3.75 9.53
CA PHE A 86 -3.15 -4.45 9.65
C PHE A 86 -3.29 -5.83 10.27
N VAL A 87 -4.08 -5.95 11.35
CA VAL A 87 -4.33 -7.26 11.98
C VAL A 87 -5.01 -8.20 10.99
N CYS A 88 -6.06 -7.74 10.29
CA CYS A 88 -6.72 -8.55 9.27
C CYS A 88 -5.75 -8.97 8.16
N MET A 89 -4.90 -8.06 7.68
CA MET A 89 -3.88 -8.36 6.67
C MET A 89 -2.87 -9.41 7.15
N GLN A 90 -2.35 -9.27 8.37
CA GLN A 90 -1.33 -10.17 8.91
C GLN A 90 -1.87 -11.56 9.26
N VAL A 91 -3.15 -11.69 9.62
CA VAL A 91 -3.80 -12.98 9.89
C VAL A 91 -4.26 -13.65 8.59
N SER A 92 -4.80 -12.88 7.64
CA SER A 92 -5.31 -13.42 6.38
C SER A 92 -4.23 -14.00 5.48
N LEU A 93 -3.02 -13.40 5.46
CA LEU A 93 -1.91 -13.88 4.64
C LEU A 93 -1.52 -15.35 4.93
N PRO A 94 -1.13 -15.74 6.16
CA PRO A 94 -0.75 -17.12 6.44
C PRO A 94 -1.90 -18.11 6.26
N MET A 95 -3.14 -17.70 6.55
CA MET A 95 -4.33 -18.52 6.28
C MET A 95 -4.51 -18.76 4.79
N TYR A 96 -4.36 -17.73 3.97
CA TYR A 96 -4.47 -17.82 2.52
C TYR A 96 -3.34 -18.65 1.90
N THR A 97 -2.08 -18.41 2.28
CA THR A 97 -0.93 -19.19 1.79
C THR A 97 -1.04 -20.67 2.19
N LYS A 98 -1.54 -20.95 3.40
CA LYS A 98 -1.81 -22.33 3.84
C LYS A 98 -2.90 -22.97 2.99
N ALA A 99 -4.03 -22.30 2.80
CA ALA A 99 -5.14 -22.83 2.00
C ALA A 99 -4.74 -23.08 0.53
N MET A 100 -3.88 -22.24 -0.04
CA MET A 100 -3.30 -22.46 -1.37
C MET A 100 -2.35 -23.67 -1.40
N ASN A 101 -1.47 -23.80 -0.39
CA ASN A 101 -0.56 -24.92 -0.28
C ASN A 101 -1.28 -26.27 -0.11
N ASP A 102 -2.36 -26.30 0.67
CA ASP A 102 -3.19 -27.49 0.87
C ASP A 102 -3.81 -27.97 -0.47
N GLN A 103 -4.02 -27.07 -1.43
CA GLN A 103 -4.51 -27.37 -2.79
C GLN A 103 -3.40 -27.63 -3.82
N ARG A 104 -2.16 -27.87 -3.38
CA ARG A 104 -0.98 -28.01 -4.25
C ARG A 104 -0.70 -26.77 -5.12
N SER A 105 -1.02 -25.58 -4.63
CA SER A 105 -0.57 -24.31 -5.19
C SER A 105 0.56 -23.73 -4.33
N ASP A 106 1.27 -22.73 -4.85
CA ASP A 106 2.45 -22.17 -4.20
C ASP A 106 2.19 -20.83 -3.52
N PRO A 107 2.94 -20.51 -2.45
CA PRO A 107 2.89 -19.19 -1.82
C PRO A 107 3.23 -18.04 -2.77
N TYR A 108 4.12 -18.30 -3.74
CA TYR A 108 4.42 -17.35 -4.81
C TYR A 108 3.19 -17.03 -5.65
N ASN A 109 2.43 -18.04 -6.08
CA ASN A 109 1.20 -17.84 -6.86
C ASN A 109 0.17 -17.05 -6.05
N ALA A 110 0.05 -17.35 -4.74
CA ALA A 110 -0.81 -16.60 -3.84
C ALA A 110 -0.46 -15.11 -3.80
N MET A 111 0.83 -14.79 -3.69
CA MET A 111 1.33 -13.42 -3.73
C MET A 111 1.16 -12.76 -5.11
N LEU A 112 1.45 -13.48 -6.19
CA LEU A 112 1.33 -12.98 -7.57
C LEU A 112 -0.12 -12.58 -7.88
N PHE A 113 -1.11 -13.42 -7.54
CA PHE A 113 -2.52 -13.10 -7.76
C PHE A 113 -2.97 -11.92 -6.89
N SER A 114 -2.50 -11.81 -5.65
CA SER A 114 -2.80 -10.66 -4.80
C SER A 114 -2.19 -9.37 -5.36
N ALA A 115 -0.93 -9.44 -5.76
CA ALA A 115 -0.19 -8.34 -6.36
C ALA A 115 -0.79 -7.87 -7.68
N PHE A 116 -1.40 -8.77 -8.46
CA PHE A 116 -2.15 -8.40 -9.66
C PHE A 116 -3.34 -7.49 -9.34
N TRP A 117 -4.07 -7.75 -8.25
CA TRP A 117 -5.27 -6.98 -7.90
C TRP A 117 -4.98 -5.61 -7.27
N PHE A 118 -3.86 -5.44 -6.56
CA PHE A 118 -3.59 -4.18 -5.85
C PHE A 118 -3.57 -2.95 -6.76
N PRO A 119 -2.84 -2.93 -7.91
CA PRO A 119 -2.87 -1.79 -8.82
C PRO A 119 -4.30 -1.43 -9.25
N TRP A 120 -5.11 -2.43 -9.61
CA TRP A 120 -6.50 -2.20 -10.03
C TRP A 120 -7.31 -1.55 -8.93
N VAL A 121 -7.23 -2.05 -7.70
CA VAL A 121 -7.95 -1.46 -6.57
C VAL A 121 -7.53 -0.01 -6.33
N PHE A 122 -6.23 0.30 -6.34
CA PHE A 122 -5.76 1.67 -6.12
C PHE A 122 -6.05 2.61 -7.29
N PHE A 123 -5.98 2.15 -8.55
CA PHE A 123 -6.38 2.96 -9.70
C PHE A 123 -7.89 3.18 -9.75
N LEU A 124 -8.71 2.21 -9.35
CA LEU A 124 -10.15 2.39 -9.21
C LEU A 124 -10.47 3.41 -8.12
N GLN A 125 -9.78 3.37 -6.99
CA GLN A 125 -9.90 4.40 -5.95
C GLN A 125 -9.49 5.78 -6.48
N LEU A 126 -8.37 5.86 -7.22
CA LEU A 126 -7.90 7.11 -7.83
C LEU A 126 -8.88 7.66 -8.87
N ALA A 127 -9.46 6.79 -9.70
CA ALA A 127 -10.50 7.14 -10.66
C ALA A 127 -11.76 7.63 -9.95
N PHE A 128 -12.17 6.97 -8.86
CA PHE A 128 -13.29 7.42 -8.04
C PHE A 128 -13.05 8.81 -7.44
N ILE A 129 -11.88 9.06 -6.85
CA ILE A 129 -11.52 10.38 -6.33
C ILE A 129 -11.54 11.42 -7.45
N LYS A 130 -10.99 11.10 -8.61
CA LYS A 130 -10.95 12.02 -9.76
C LYS A 130 -12.34 12.34 -10.31
N LEU A 131 -13.23 11.36 -10.36
CA LEU A 131 -14.57 11.54 -10.92
C LEU A 131 -15.52 12.25 -9.94
N PHE A 132 -15.42 11.95 -8.65
CA PHE A 132 -16.40 12.39 -7.65
C PHE A 132 -15.91 13.50 -6.72
N ILE A 133 -14.61 13.58 -6.41
CA ILE A 133 -14.07 14.51 -5.41
C ILE A 133 -13.35 15.66 -6.09
N ASP A 134 -12.27 15.37 -6.81
CA ASP A 134 -11.33 16.35 -7.36
C ASP A 134 -10.99 16.03 -8.83
N ARG A 135 -11.61 16.75 -9.76
CA ARG A 135 -11.42 16.54 -11.21
C ARG A 135 -10.05 16.98 -11.70
N ASP A 136 -9.37 17.87 -10.98
CA ASP A 136 -8.09 18.45 -11.39
C ASP A 136 -6.90 17.60 -10.92
N LEU A 137 -7.18 16.46 -10.28
CA LEU A 137 -6.16 15.51 -9.88
C LEU A 137 -5.39 14.97 -11.10
N SER A 138 -4.12 15.37 -11.20
CA SER A 138 -3.18 14.86 -12.19
C SER A 138 -2.82 13.41 -11.87
N LEU A 139 -2.99 12.51 -12.84
CA LEU A 139 -2.56 11.11 -12.75
C LEU A 139 -1.07 10.93 -13.00
N LYS A 140 -0.40 11.98 -13.50
CA LYS A 140 1.04 11.95 -13.71
C LYS A 140 1.73 12.13 -12.36
N PRO A 141 2.62 11.20 -11.96
CA PRO A 141 3.37 11.37 -10.73
C PRO A 141 4.28 12.58 -10.86
N LYS A 142 4.17 13.52 -9.91
CA LYS A 142 5.17 14.59 -9.73
C LYS A 142 6.38 14.11 -8.92
N THR A 143 6.23 12.98 -8.23
CA THR A 143 7.26 12.34 -7.41
C THR A 143 8.30 11.61 -8.26
N SER A 144 9.48 11.36 -7.70
CA SER A 144 10.56 10.62 -8.37
C SER A 144 10.12 9.20 -8.76
N TRP A 145 10.29 8.85 -10.04
CA TRP A 145 10.05 7.49 -10.55
C TRP A 145 10.91 6.44 -9.84
N SER A 146 12.15 6.79 -9.51
CA SER A 146 13.07 5.91 -8.78
C SER A 146 12.56 5.61 -7.37
N GLY A 147 11.95 6.58 -6.69
CA GLY A 147 11.38 6.38 -5.36
C GLY A 147 10.23 5.37 -5.37
N MET A 148 9.29 5.52 -6.32
CA MET A 148 8.19 4.58 -6.50
C MET A 148 8.67 3.17 -6.88
N PHE A 149 9.67 3.07 -7.77
CA PHE A 149 10.25 1.80 -8.15
C PHE A 149 10.93 1.10 -6.95
N ILE A 150 11.78 1.81 -6.21
CA ILE A 150 12.49 1.26 -5.04
C ILE A 150 11.49 0.80 -3.98
N THR A 151 10.48 1.63 -3.65
CA THR A 151 9.44 1.25 -2.70
C THR A 151 8.68 0.01 -3.16
N GLY A 152 8.28 -0.04 -4.44
CA GLY A 152 7.57 -1.19 -5.01
C GLY A 152 8.41 -2.46 -4.98
N ALA A 153 9.68 -2.37 -5.37
CA ALA A 153 10.59 -3.51 -5.41
C ALA A 153 10.91 -4.05 -4.01
N LEU A 154 11.16 -3.16 -3.04
CA LEU A 154 11.39 -3.56 -1.64
C LEU A 154 10.14 -4.16 -0.99
N THR A 155 8.96 -3.64 -1.31
CA THR A 155 7.69 -4.21 -0.82
C THR A 155 7.44 -5.59 -1.43
N ALA A 156 7.74 -5.78 -2.72
CA ALA A 156 7.68 -7.09 -3.37
C ALA A 156 8.65 -8.09 -2.73
N LEU A 157 9.88 -7.66 -2.44
CA LEU A 157 10.88 -8.50 -1.77
C LEU A 157 10.46 -8.87 -0.35
N ASN A 158 9.90 -7.92 0.41
CA ASN A 158 9.30 -8.19 1.73
C ASN A 158 8.19 -9.24 1.62
N GLY A 159 7.22 -9.02 0.71
CA GLY A 159 6.11 -9.95 0.49
C GLY A 159 6.60 -11.36 0.15
N LEU A 160 7.60 -11.47 -0.74
CA LEU A 160 8.16 -12.75 -1.16
C LEU A 160 8.80 -13.49 0.02
N LEU A 161 9.70 -12.82 0.75
CA LEU A 161 10.41 -13.43 1.88
C LEU A 161 9.43 -13.86 2.99
N ILE A 162 8.45 -13.02 3.31
CA ILE A 162 7.43 -13.33 4.32
C ILE A 162 6.53 -14.47 3.84
N ALA A 163 6.00 -14.43 2.61
CA ALA A 163 5.08 -15.46 2.12
C ALA A 163 5.70 -16.85 2.07
N TYR A 164 6.99 -16.95 1.70
CA TYR A 164 7.70 -18.23 1.75
C TYR A 164 8.05 -18.66 3.17
N ALA A 165 8.37 -17.73 4.07
CA ALA A 165 8.73 -18.08 5.44
C ALA A 165 7.52 -18.27 6.37
N SER A 166 6.34 -17.74 6.02
CA SER A 166 5.11 -17.77 6.82
C SER A 166 4.36 -19.11 6.80
N LEU A 167 4.85 -20.08 6.03
CA LEU A 167 4.26 -21.42 6.04
C LEU A 167 4.35 -21.99 7.45
N PRO A 168 3.26 -22.58 8.00
CA PRO A 168 3.29 -23.14 9.35
C PRO A 168 4.41 -24.17 9.54
N SER A 169 4.74 -24.94 8.50
CA SER A 169 5.83 -25.91 8.49
C SER A 169 7.24 -25.29 8.57
N ARG A 170 7.38 -24.00 8.27
CA ARG A 170 8.66 -23.26 8.24
C ARG A 170 8.80 -22.35 9.46
N THR A 171 7.77 -21.55 9.74
CA THR A 171 7.72 -20.66 10.92
C THR A 171 6.42 -20.87 11.68
N PRO A 172 6.49 -21.27 12.96
CA PRO A 172 5.29 -21.46 13.78
C PRO A 172 4.43 -20.18 13.86
N PRO A 173 3.09 -20.27 13.72
CA PRO A 173 2.23 -19.09 13.65
C PRO A 173 2.33 -18.14 14.85
N TYR A 174 2.57 -18.67 16.06
CA TYR A 174 2.71 -17.85 17.26
C TYR A 174 3.93 -16.92 17.20
N LEU A 175 5.02 -17.35 16.56
CA LEU A 175 6.20 -16.52 16.37
C LEU A 175 6.03 -15.47 15.28
N GLN A 176 5.22 -15.72 14.26
CA GLN A 176 5.03 -14.78 13.16
C GLN A 176 4.54 -13.43 13.70
N ALA A 177 3.58 -13.43 14.63
CA ALA A 177 3.09 -12.22 15.29
C ALA A 177 4.22 -11.48 16.04
N ILE A 178 5.06 -12.21 16.78
CA ILE A 178 6.18 -11.64 17.53
C ILE A 178 7.22 -11.05 16.58
N PHE A 179 7.60 -11.78 15.54
CA PHE A 179 8.57 -11.33 14.56
C PHE A 179 8.12 -10.14 13.74
N THR A 180 6.82 -9.94 13.52
CA THR A 180 6.35 -8.71 12.86
C THR A 180 6.74 -7.44 13.63
N THR A 181 6.96 -7.54 14.95
CA THR A 181 7.42 -6.41 15.77
C THR A 181 8.87 -6.01 15.49
N THR A 182 9.67 -6.86 14.82
CA THR A 182 11.03 -6.52 14.33
C THR A 182 11.02 -5.37 13.32
N LEU A 183 9.87 -5.11 12.68
CA LEU A 183 9.71 -3.97 11.79
C LEU A 183 10.04 -2.64 12.49
N ILE A 184 9.74 -2.51 13.79
CA ILE A 184 9.99 -1.29 14.57
C ILE A 184 11.49 -0.97 14.68
N PRO A 185 12.35 -1.86 15.24
CA PRO A 185 13.79 -1.61 15.30
C PRO A 185 14.41 -1.40 13.92
N PHE A 186 14.00 -2.18 12.90
CA PHE A 186 14.51 -1.98 11.54
C PHE A 186 14.11 -0.63 10.94
N THR A 187 12.90 -0.14 11.22
CA THR A 187 12.46 1.18 10.76
C THR A 187 13.23 2.30 11.45
N ILE A 188 13.48 2.19 12.77
CA ILE A 188 14.31 3.17 13.49
C ILE A 188 15.73 3.20 12.90
N LEU A 189 16.32 2.03 12.67
CA LEU A 189 17.65 1.93 12.07
C LEU A 189 17.69 2.49 10.64
N ALA A 190 16.69 2.17 9.81
CA ALA A 190 16.57 2.69 8.46
C ALA A 190 16.40 4.22 8.45
N ARG A 191 15.63 4.80 9.38
CA ARG A 191 15.49 6.27 9.52
C ARG A 191 16.80 6.93 9.92
N LEU A 192 17.57 6.33 10.83
CA LEU A 192 18.89 6.82 11.23
C LEU A 192 19.86 6.84 10.05
N ILE A 193 19.87 5.78 9.24
CA ILE A 193 20.81 5.64 8.11
C ILE A 193 20.39 6.52 6.93
N ILE A 194 19.12 6.49 6.53
CA ILE A 194 18.63 7.10 5.28
C ILE A 194 18.23 8.56 5.47
N LEU A 195 17.41 8.89 6.48
CA LEU A 195 17.00 10.28 6.73
C LEU A 195 18.02 11.06 7.57
N ARG A 196 18.95 10.37 8.26
CA ARG A 196 19.91 10.99 9.18
C ARG A 196 19.25 11.89 10.24
N LYS A 197 17.98 11.61 10.58
CA LYS A 197 17.24 12.33 11.61
C LYS A 197 17.47 11.67 12.96
N GLY A 198 17.67 12.49 14.00
CA GLY A 198 17.85 12.02 15.36
C GLY A 198 16.61 11.28 15.88
N VAL A 199 16.84 10.15 16.56
CA VAL A 199 15.79 9.36 17.20
C VAL A 199 15.57 9.86 18.62
N SER A 200 14.30 9.98 19.04
CA SER A 200 13.98 10.40 20.40
C SER A 200 14.42 9.34 21.43
N LYS A 201 14.92 9.77 22.59
CA LYS A 201 15.32 8.86 23.69
C LYS A 201 14.20 7.88 24.06
N ARG A 202 12.93 8.32 24.00
CA ARG A 202 11.76 7.46 24.28
C ARG A 202 11.61 6.33 23.25
N GLN A 203 11.81 6.63 21.96
CA GLN A 203 11.75 5.62 20.89
C GLN A 203 12.86 4.58 21.03
N LEU A 204 14.05 5.01 21.46
CA LEU A 204 15.18 4.11 21.70
C LEU A 204 14.91 3.15 22.88
N VAL A 205 14.30 3.64 23.96
CA VAL A 205 13.86 2.79 25.08
C VAL A 205 12.83 1.75 24.64
N VAL A 206 11.79 2.18 23.90
CA VAL A 206 10.77 1.25 23.36
C VAL A 206 11.40 0.21 22.44
N CYS A 207 12.32 0.63 21.57
CA CYS A 207 13.08 -0.26 20.70
C CYS A 207 13.86 -1.31 21.51
N GLY A 208 14.52 -0.91 22.59
CA GLY A 208 15.24 -1.82 23.48
C GLY A 208 14.32 -2.84 24.15
N ILE A 209 13.15 -2.41 24.64
CA ILE A 209 12.15 -3.31 25.24
C ILE A 209 11.67 -4.35 24.21
N ILE A 210 11.39 -3.93 22.97
CA ILE A 210 10.97 -4.83 21.89
C ILE A 210 12.07 -5.86 21.57
N LEU A 211 13.32 -5.42 21.46
CA LEU A 211 14.45 -6.33 21.21
C LEU A 211 14.62 -7.38 22.31
N ILE A 212 14.47 -6.99 23.59
CA ILE A 212 14.52 -7.92 24.73
C ILE A 212 13.34 -8.90 24.67
N GLY A 213 12.12 -8.42 24.46
CA GLY A 213 10.93 -9.27 24.36
C GLY A 213 11.01 -10.28 23.21
N MET A 214 11.55 -9.85 22.06
CA MET A 214 11.81 -10.75 20.94
C MET A 214 12.88 -11.79 21.28
N PHE A 215 13.97 -11.40 21.95
CA PHE A 215 15.02 -12.34 22.36
C PHE A 215 14.47 -13.45 23.26
N ILE A 216 13.70 -13.09 24.30
CA ILE A 216 13.06 -14.04 25.22
C ILE A 216 12.11 -14.99 24.47
N SER A 217 11.38 -14.49 23.48
CA SER A 217 10.40 -15.28 22.73
C SER A 217 11.04 -16.26 21.73
N VAL A 218 12.27 -15.99 21.28
CA VAL A 218 13.00 -16.79 20.29
C VAL A 218 13.82 -17.91 20.93
N GLU A 219 14.25 -17.70 22.18
CA GLU A 219 15.06 -18.64 22.97
C GLU A 219 14.54 -20.10 22.96
N PRO A 220 13.24 -20.38 23.19
CA PRO A 220 12.74 -21.75 23.24
C PRO A 220 12.91 -22.52 21.93
N GLN A 221 12.90 -21.81 20.79
CA GLN A 221 13.07 -22.40 19.48
C GLN A 221 14.52 -22.65 19.12
N ILE A 222 15.42 -21.72 19.46
CA ILE A 222 16.86 -21.90 19.22
C ILE A 222 17.40 -23.09 20.02
N PHE A 223 16.91 -23.26 21.26
CA PHE A 223 17.34 -24.36 22.12
C PHE A 223 16.51 -25.66 21.97
N GLY A 224 15.55 -25.68 21.03
CA GLY A 224 14.79 -26.89 20.68
C GLY A 224 13.97 -27.47 21.83
N LEU A 225 13.54 -26.63 22.78
CA LEU A 225 12.77 -27.06 23.96
C LEU A 225 11.32 -27.43 23.59
N GLU A 226 10.78 -26.88 22.50
CA GLU A 226 9.46 -27.23 21.96
C GLU A 226 9.57 -28.19 20.76
N ARG A 227 9.77 -29.49 21.02
CA ARG A 227 9.74 -30.54 19.98
C ARG A 227 8.34 -30.83 19.39
N GLY A 228 7.30 -30.06 19.73
CA GLY A 228 5.91 -30.32 19.34
C GLY A 228 5.16 -29.15 18.68
N GLY A 229 5.82 -28.01 18.44
CA GLY A 229 5.17 -26.74 18.06
C GLY A 229 4.94 -26.48 16.56
N GLY A 230 5.04 -27.50 15.70
CA GLY A 230 4.68 -27.40 14.27
C GLY A 230 5.70 -26.74 13.33
N GLY A 231 6.94 -26.51 13.76
CA GLY A 231 8.04 -26.01 12.89
C GLY A 231 8.94 -27.13 12.35
N SER A 232 9.74 -26.83 11.31
CA SER A 232 10.71 -27.78 10.74
C SER A 232 11.81 -28.13 11.75
N GLU A 233 12.21 -29.40 11.83
CA GLU A 233 13.27 -29.86 12.74
C GLU A 233 14.68 -29.45 12.27
N GLY A 234 15.62 -29.31 13.21
CA GLY A 234 17.03 -29.04 12.93
C GLY A 234 17.33 -27.60 12.49
N ILE A 235 18.32 -27.43 11.61
CA ILE A 235 18.83 -26.12 11.15
C ILE A 235 17.73 -25.31 10.44
N HIS A 236 16.78 -25.99 9.77
CA HIS A 236 15.66 -25.33 9.09
C HIS A 236 14.72 -24.62 10.07
N GLY A 237 14.59 -25.13 11.30
CA GLY A 237 13.77 -24.51 12.36
C GLY A 237 14.29 -23.17 12.85
N ILE A 238 15.56 -22.84 12.58
CA ILE A 238 16.15 -21.53 12.89
C ILE A 238 16.23 -20.66 11.64
N PHE A 239 16.59 -21.26 10.51
CA PHE A 239 16.80 -20.56 9.24
C PHE A 239 15.56 -19.80 8.76
N TRP A 240 14.38 -20.43 8.79
CA TRP A 240 13.15 -19.82 8.31
C TRP A 240 12.63 -18.66 9.18
N PRO A 241 12.58 -18.79 10.51
CA PRO A 241 12.37 -17.66 11.41
C PRO A 241 13.30 -16.47 11.16
N MET A 242 14.59 -16.72 10.91
CA MET A 242 15.55 -15.67 10.59
C MET A 242 15.22 -14.99 9.26
N ILE A 243 14.88 -15.75 8.21
CA ILE A 243 14.42 -15.17 6.93
C ILE A 243 13.15 -14.35 7.13
N PHE A 244 12.20 -14.85 7.92
CA PHE A 244 10.96 -14.15 8.22
C PHE A 244 11.24 -12.77 8.85
N MET A 245 12.12 -12.71 9.84
CA MET A 245 12.57 -11.45 10.45
C MET A 245 13.28 -10.54 9.46
N LEU A 246 14.27 -11.07 8.72
CA LEU A 246 15.03 -10.30 7.73
C LEU A 246 14.14 -9.77 6.59
N GLY A 247 13.03 -10.46 6.31
CA GLY A 247 11.99 -10.02 5.39
C GLY A 247 11.45 -8.63 5.71
N PHE A 248 11.45 -8.20 6.98
CA PHE A 248 10.99 -6.86 7.38
C PHE A 248 12.01 -5.74 7.11
N ILE A 249 13.27 -6.04 6.79
CA ILE A 249 14.27 -5.01 6.46
C ILE A 249 13.88 -4.26 5.17
N PRO A 250 13.55 -4.92 4.04
CA PRO A 250 13.04 -4.23 2.85
C PRO A 250 11.80 -3.37 3.16
N SER A 251 10.87 -3.87 3.98
CA SER A 251 9.67 -3.12 4.37
C SER A 251 10.00 -1.85 5.17
N ALA A 252 10.93 -1.94 6.12
CA ALA A 252 11.44 -0.80 6.87
C ALA A 252 12.07 0.25 5.95
N ILE A 253 12.91 -0.16 5.00
CA ILE A 253 13.53 0.75 4.03
C ILE A 253 12.45 1.38 3.13
N ALA A 254 11.49 0.60 2.64
CA ALA A 254 10.38 1.09 1.81
C ALA A 254 9.53 2.14 2.53
N ALA A 255 9.22 1.93 3.81
CA ALA A 255 8.49 2.89 4.64
C ALA A 255 9.25 4.22 4.78
N VAL A 256 10.57 4.15 4.95
CA VAL A 256 11.46 5.31 5.11
C VAL A 256 11.64 6.09 3.80
N VAL A 257 11.77 5.39 2.67
CA VAL A 257 11.77 6.00 1.33
C VAL A 257 10.43 6.67 1.05
N THR A 258 9.32 6.00 1.41
CA THR A 258 7.96 6.57 1.27
C THR A 258 7.79 7.84 2.10
N GLU A 259 8.26 7.85 3.36
CA GLU A 259 8.27 9.07 4.18
C GLU A 259 9.03 10.20 3.51
N LYS A 260 10.22 9.91 2.95
CA LYS A 260 11.05 10.90 2.26
C LYS A 260 10.35 11.49 1.04
N GLU A 261 9.74 10.65 0.21
CA GLU A 261 9.08 11.07 -1.04
C GLU A 261 7.75 11.79 -0.79
N LEU A 262 6.99 11.39 0.23
CA LEU A 262 5.71 12.03 0.60
C LEU A 262 5.89 13.38 1.30
N LYS A 263 7.08 13.66 1.87
CA LYS A 263 7.39 14.96 2.47
C LYS A 263 7.64 16.08 1.45
N ASN A 264 7.74 15.74 0.18
CA ASN A 264 7.79 16.74 -0.88
C ASN A 264 6.36 17.29 -1.09
N GLU A 265 6.16 18.60 -0.87
CA GLU A 265 4.83 19.26 -0.87
C GLU A 265 4.02 19.08 -2.17
N GLU A 266 4.69 18.75 -3.28
CA GLU A 266 4.05 18.53 -4.58
C GLU A 266 3.58 17.08 -4.81
N ALA A 267 3.89 16.15 -3.89
CA ALA A 267 3.63 14.73 -4.08
C ALA A 267 2.17 14.36 -3.75
N ASN A 268 1.40 13.97 -4.78
CA ASN A 268 0.09 13.36 -4.58
C ASN A 268 0.22 11.94 -4.04
N SER A 269 -0.03 11.76 -2.73
CA SER A 269 0.10 10.47 -2.03
C SER A 269 -0.67 9.32 -2.71
N MET A 270 -1.86 9.58 -3.24
CA MET A 270 -2.70 8.58 -3.93
C MET A 270 -2.13 8.15 -5.29
N VAL A 271 -1.46 9.05 -6.00
CA VAL A 271 -0.82 8.72 -7.29
C VAL A 271 0.45 7.93 -7.01
N PHE A 272 1.23 8.33 -6.01
CA PHE A 272 2.43 7.64 -5.58
C PHE A 272 2.15 6.18 -5.20
N ILE A 273 1.14 5.93 -4.36
CA ILE A 273 0.80 4.58 -3.94
C ILE A 273 0.32 3.72 -5.10
N ALA A 274 -0.54 4.24 -6.00
CA ALA A 274 -1.04 3.49 -7.14
C ALA A 274 0.10 3.02 -8.07
N TRP A 275 1.04 3.91 -8.40
CA TRP A 275 2.21 3.56 -9.21
C TRP A 275 3.19 2.63 -8.50
N THR A 276 3.36 2.79 -7.18
CA THR A 276 4.17 1.87 -6.37
C THR A 276 3.65 0.44 -6.47
N GLN A 277 2.33 0.24 -6.47
CA GLN A 277 1.73 -1.09 -6.62
C GLN A 277 1.98 -1.69 -8.01
N VAL A 278 2.03 -0.88 -9.08
CA VAL A 278 2.43 -1.35 -10.43
C VAL A 278 3.85 -1.88 -10.43
N PHE A 279 4.78 -1.15 -9.81
CA PHE A 279 6.17 -1.58 -9.68
C PHE A 279 6.30 -2.81 -8.79
N MET A 280 5.50 -2.90 -7.72
CA MET A 280 5.46 -4.09 -6.88
C MET A 280 5.00 -5.31 -7.67
N TYR A 281 3.88 -5.23 -8.40
CA TYR A 281 3.41 -6.32 -9.25
C TYR A 281 4.44 -6.71 -10.30
N SER A 282 5.04 -5.73 -10.98
CA SER A 282 6.08 -5.98 -11.98
C SER A 282 7.30 -6.69 -11.37
N THR A 283 7.70 -6.28 -10.16
CA THR A 283 8.81 -6.92 -9.45
C THR A 283 8.47 -8.34 -9.02
N VAL A 284 7.26 -8.58 -8.50
CA VAL A 284 6.79 -9.93 -8.15
C VAL A 284 6.80 -10.83 -9.39
N LEU A 285 6.31 -10.35 -10.53
CA LEU A 285 6.31 -11.09 -11.79
C LEU A 285 7.74 -11.47 -12.22
N LEU A 286 8.70 -10.56 -12.07
CA LEU A 286 10.12 -10.82 -12.37
C LEU A 286 10.78 -11.80 -11.40
N LEU A 287 10.21 -11.99 -10.20
CA LEU A 287 10.72 -12.91 -9.18
C LEU A 287 10.16 -14.34 -9.30
N PHE A 288 9.50 -14.69 -10.41
CA PHE A 288 8.99 -16.04 -10.65
C PHE A 288 10.06 -17.13 -10.52
N TRP A 289 11.31 -16.81 -10.89
CA TRP A 289 12.41 -17.76 -10.86
C TRP A 289 12.77 -18.22 -9.45
N THR A 290 12.37 -17.46 -8.42
CA THR A 290 12.64 -17.79 -7.02
C THR A 290 11.95 -19.08 -6.59
N ASP A 291 10.88 -19.49 -7.28
CA ASP A 291 10.17 -20.73 -6.98
C ASP A 291 10.93 -21.99 -7.46
N PHE A 292 11.95 -21.85 -8.30
CA PHE A 292 12.82 -22.96 -8.72
C PHE A 292 14.04 -23.15 -7.81
N ILE A 293 14.25 -22.26 -6.83
CA ILE A 293 15.40 -22.37 -5.92
C ILE A 293 15.15 -23.57 -5.00
N PRO A 294 16.03 -24.60 -5.01
CA PRO A 294 15.83 -25.78 -4.18
C PRO A 294 15.83 -25.38 -2.71
N HIS A 295 14.96 -26.01 -1.92
CA HIS A 295 14.70 -25.71 -0.50
C HIS A 295 14.00 -24.38 -0.23
N PHE A 296 14.01 -23.40 -1.14
CA PHE A 296 13.32 -22.12 -0.96
C PHE A 296 11.93 -22.13 -1.61
N GLY A 297 11.90 -22.45 -2.91
CA GLY A 297 10.70 -22.59 -3.71
C GLY A 297 10.07 -23.98 -3.63
N MET A 298 8.89 -24.12 -4.24
CA MET A 298 8.10 -25.36 -4.21
C MET A 298 8.09 -26.11 -5.55
N ALA A 299 8.41 -25.44 -6.66
CA ALA A 299 8.45 -26.04 -7.98
C ALA A 299 9.80 -26.72 -8.26
N THR A 300 9.73 -27.97 -8.70
CA THR A 300 10.92 -28.76 -9.07
C THR A 300 11.27 -28.67 -10.55
N SER A 301 10.31 -28.27 -11.38
CA SER A 301 10.46 -28.14 -12.84
C SER A 301 9.52 -27.06 -13.38
N PRO A 302 9.78 -26.50 -14.58
CA PRO A 302 8.88 -25.54 -15.21
C PRO A 302 7.45 -26.09 -15.38
N THR A 303 7.31 -27.37 -15.73
CA THR A 303 6.00 -28.02 -15.88
C THR A 303 5.25 -28.09 -14.55
N ASP A 304 5.94 -28.41 -13.46
CA ASP A 304 5.39 -28.40 -12.10
C ASP A 304 4.92 -26.99 -11.70
N PHE A 305 5.73 -25.97 -11.96
CA PHE A 305 5.36 -24.56 -11.76
C PHE A 305 4.08 -24.19 -12.51
N PHE A 306 3.97 -24.51 -13.81
CA PHE A 306 2.77 -24.19 -14.58
C PHE A 306 1.53 -24.93 -14.09
N ASN A 307 1.67 -26.19 -13.65
CA ASN A 307 0.57 -26.94 -13.07
C ASN A 307 0.08 -26.29 -11.77
N ARG A 308 1.01 -25.92 -10.88
CA ARG A 308 0.71 -25.23 -9.61
C ARG A 308 0.10 -23.85 -9.84
N PHE A 309 0.60 -23.11 -10.84
CA PHE A 309 0.03 -21.83 -11.26
C PHE A 309 -1.41 -21.98 -11.74
N LYS A 310 -1.69 -22.98 -12.61
CA LYS A 310 -3.04 -23.26 -13.11
C LYS A 310 -4.00 -23.62 -11.96
N THR A 311 -3.58 -24.50 -11.06
CA THR A 311 -4.37 -24.88 -9.87
C THR A 311 -4.63 -23.67 -9.00
N GLY A 312 -3.61 -22.84 -8.76
CA GLY A 312 -3.74 -21.60 -8.01
C GLY A 312 -4.76 -20.64 -8.64
N LEU A 313 -4.77 -20.50 -9.96
CA LEU A 313 -5.73 -19.64 -10.67
C LEU A 313 -7.15 -20.16 -10.53
N VAL A 314 -7.36 -21.47 -10.71
CA VAL A 314 -8.67 -22.12 -10.52
C VAL A 314 -9.19 -21.91 -9.09
N CYS A 315 -8.32 -22.07 -8.08
CA CYS A 315 -8.68 -21.88 -6.69
C CYS A 315 -8.90 -20.42 -6.30
N GLN A 316 -8.12 -19.49 -6.86
CA GLN A 316 -8.26 -18.05 -6.63
C GLN A 316 -9.65 -17.54 -7.01
N PHE A 317 -10.20 -18.05 -8.10
CA PHE A 317 -11.52 -17.67 -8.59
C PHE A 317 -12.64 -18.62 -8.14
N GLY A 318 -12.33 -19.63 -7.33
CA GLY A 318 -13.32 -20.59 -6.83
C GLY A 318 -14.02 -21.37 -7.95
N ILE A 319 -13.32 -21.62 -9.05
CA ILE A 319 -13.88 -22.33 -10.22
C ILE A 319 -14.11 -23.81 -9.89
N ASP A 320 -13.23 -24.41 -9.08
CA ASP A 320 -13.36 -25.77 -8.59
C ASP A 320 -13.90 -25.80 -7.15
N HIS A 321 -14.85 -26.72 -6.90
CA HIS A 321 -15.45 -26.95 -5.59
C HIS A 321 -14.43 -27.46 -4.56
N SER A 322 -13.35 -28.09 -5.02
CA SER A 322 -12.26 -28.55 -4.17
C SER A 322 -11.56 -27.40 -3.42
N CYS A 323 -11.58 -26.18 -3.99
CA CYS A 323 -10.92 -24.98 -3.47
C CYS A 323 -11.79 -24.17 -2.50
N SER A 324 -12.76 -24.82 -1.84
CA SER A 324 -13.65 -24.24 -0.83
C SER A 324 -12.85 -23.35 0.16
N ASN A 325 -13.28 -22.09 0.29
CA ASN A 325 -12.70 -21.01 1.12
C ASN A 325 -11.44 -20.30 0.61
N VAL A 326 -10.71 -20.81 -0.40
CA VAL A 326 -9.47 -20.16 -0.89
C VAL A 326 -9.76 -18.78 -1.47
N ALA A 327 -10.76 -18.68 -2.35
CA ALA A 327 -11.16 -17.42 -2.96
C ALA A 327 -11.58 -16.37 -1.90
N GLY A 328 -12.32 -16.79 -0.88
CA GLY A 328 -12.76 -15.92 0.21
C GLY A 328 -11.58 -15.38 1.04
N LEU A 329 -10.64 -16.26 1.41
CA LEU A 329 -9.41 -15.87 2.11
C LEU A 329 -8.53 -14.93 1.27
N SER A 330 -8.47 -15.17 -0.04
CA SER A 330 -7.72 -14.31 -0.96
C SER A 330 -8.31 -12.91 -1.04
N TRP A 331 -9.63 -12.78 -1.25
CA TRP A 331 -10.29 -11.48 -1.26
C TRP A 331 -10.21 -10.77 0.09
N MET A 332 -10.30 -11.52 1.19
CA MET A 332 -10.10 -10.98 2.54
C MET A 332 -8.69 -10.39 2.69
N PHE A 333 -7.65 -11.10 2.24
CA PHE A 333 -6.28 -10.58 2.23
C PHE A 333 -6.14 -9.37 1.32
N ILE A 334 -6.66 -9.42 0.09
CA ILE A 334 -6.54 -8.33 -0.88
C ILE A 334 -7.17 -7.04 -0.34
N LEU A 335 -8.41 -7.13 0.15
CA LEU A 335 -9.13 -5.99 0.68
C LEU A 335 -8.47 -5.45 1.96
N SER A 336 -8.04 -6.34 2.86
CA SER A 336 -7.35 -5.94 4.09
C SER A 336 -6.03 -5.23 3.79
N TYR A 337 -5.24 -5.74 2.84
CA TYR A 337 -3.98 -5.12 2.41
C TYR A 337 -4.22 -3.74 1.80
N CYS A 338 -5.16 -3.61 0.86
CA CYS A 338 -5.50 -2.32 0.26
C CYS A 338 -5.97 -1.30 1.30
N PHE A 339 -6.81 -1.74 2.23
CA PHE A 339 -7.35 -0.88 3.28
C PHE A 339 -6.31 -0.48 4.33
N ALA A 340 -5.43 -1.40 4.73
CA ALA A 340 -4.33 -1.14 5.64
C ALA A 340 -3.35 -0.12 5.06
N ASN A 341 -2.97 -0.30 3.80
CA ASN A 341 -2.10 0.64 3.10
C ASN A 341 -2.79 1.99 2.94
N LEU A 342 -4.04 2.04 2.48
CA LEU A 342 -4.77 3.31 2.35
C LEU A 342 -4.84 4.06 3.68
N SER A 343 -5.21 3.38 4.76
CA SER A 343 -5.34 3.99 6.08
C SER A 343 -3.98 4.45 6.64
N ASN A 344 -2.91 3.68 6.42
CA ASN A 344 -1.55 4.09 6.80
C ASN A 344 -1.11 5.36 6.07
N PHE A 345 -1.37 5.46 4.77
CA PHE A 345 -1.03 6.65 3.99
C PHE A 345 -1.85 7.88 4.41
N LEU A 346 -3.15 7.70 4.68
CA LEU A 346 -3.99 8.77 5.22
C LEU A 346 -3.50 9.21 6.61
N LEU A 347 -3.11 8.27 7.47
CA LEU A 347 -2.56 8.56 8.79
C LEU A 347 -1.27 9.39 8.67
N ILE A 348 -0.32 9.00 7.81
CA ILE A 348 0.91 9.77 7.58
C ILE A 348 0.60 11.19 7.12
N ARG A 349 -0.38 11.36 6.23
CA ARG A 349 -0.77 12.68 5.71
C ARG A 349 -1.47 13.56 6.75
N TYR A 350 -2.32 13.01 7.61
CA TYR A 350 -3.12 13.77 8.58
C TYR A 350 -2.49 13.89 9.98
N ALA A 351 -1.56 13.00 10.34
CA ALA A 351 -0.92 13.00 11.66
C ALA A 351 0.22 14.04 11.77
N GLU A 352 0.81 14.50 10.66
CA GLU A 352 1.86 15.53 10.65
C GLU A 352 1.33 16.97 10.44
N GLY A 353 0.02 17.21 10.60
CA GLY A 353 -0.63 18.52 10.36
C GLY A 353 -0.96 19.38 11.58
#